data_AF-R7ZYU7-F1
#
_entry.id   AF-R7ZYU7-F1
#
_cell.length_a   1.000
_cell.length_b   1.000
_cell.length_c   1.000
_cell.angle_alpha   90.00
_cell.angle_beta   90.00
_cell.angle_gamma   90.00
#
_symmetry.space_group_name_H-M   'P 1'
#
loop_
_entity.id
_entity.type
_entity.pdbx_description
1 polymer ?
#
loop_
_entity_poly.entity_id
_entity_poly.type
_entity_poly.pdbx_seq_one_letter_code
_entity_poly.pdbx_strand_id
1 'polypeptide(L)'
;MLPVRYFHVVFTIPEFLKPLFYLNQRECYGMLFAASALAVKKAASNPTFLGVDGGCLSVLHTWGQALNYHPHIHMLIPAGGLDPDQMEWVAANKKFFVPVKALSKIFRGVFMEKLFQALGADLLRIPEKHKGMYAAPELLKKEAYSKMWHVYIKKTFKGANQAVGYLGRYTHRVAISNSRILAFGDGTVKFRWKDYRDGKSKTMELPGAEFTRRFMQHILPSGFYKIRYYGIMSSANSKTKMDDCFRLLNVARFISFYQGLSTYEILEEILGRDLFMCGDCGTGRMVYGLAGEKGRDP
;
A
#
# COMPACT_ATOMS: atom_id res chain seq x y z
N MET A 1 -13.53 -7.73 0.18
CA MET A 1 -13.49 -6.68 -0.88
C MET A 1 -14.87 -6.59 -1.51
N LEU A 2 -15.24 -5.43 -2.06
CA LEU A 2 -16.51 -5.25 -2.76
C LEU A 2 -16.51 -6.01 -4.10
N PRO A 3 -17.64 -6.57 -4.54
CA PRO A 3 -17.77 -7.35 -5.77
C PRO A 3 -17.87 -6.45 -7.02
N VAL A 4 -17.04 -5.40 -7.09
CA VAL A 4 -17.07 -4.40 -8.16
C VAL A 4 -15.79 -4.40 -8.98
N ARG A 5 -15.78 -3.64 -10.07
CA ARG A 5 -14.53 -3.33 -10.79
C ARG A 5 -13.64 -2.45 -9.92
N TYR A 6 -12.34 -2.56 -10.13
CA TYR A 6 -11.36 -1.75 -9.40
C TYR A 6 -10.47 -0.99 -10.37
N PHE A 7 -10.23 0.28 -10.10
CA PHE A 7 -9.16 1.06 -10.72
C PHE A 7 -7.86 0.84 -9.97
N HIS A 8 -6.78 0.70 -10.72
CA HIS A 8 -5.44 0.65 -10.16
C HIS A 8 -4.77 2.01 -10.35
N VAL A 9 -4.45 2.67 -9.25
CA VAL A 9 -3.83 4.00 -9.27
C VAL A 9 -2.47 3.93 -8.61
N VAL A 10 -1.46 4.57 -9.19
CA VAL A 10 -0.11 4.63 -8.65
C VAL A 10 0.25 6.08 -8.38
N PHE A 11 0.67 6.36 -7.15
CA PHE A 11 1.16 7.67 -6.73
C PHE A 11 2.66 7.59 -6.50
N THR A 12 3.42 8.43 -7.21
CA THR A 12 4.88 8.51 -7.07
C THR A 12 5.28 9.91 -6.59
N ILE A 13 6.38 9.98 -5.85
CA ILE A 13 6.98 11.25 -5.46
C ILE A 13 8.03 11.70 -6.49
N PRO A 14 8.22 13.01 -6.66
CA PRO A 14 9.36 13.54 -7.40
C PRO A 14 10.71 13.11 -6.80
N GLU A 15 11.74 13.05 -7.66
CA GLU A 15 13.08 12.61 -7.29
C GLU A 15 13.73 13.43 -6.18
N PHE A 16 13.54 14.75 -6.17
CA PHE A 16 14.14 15.64 -5.18
C PHE A 16 13.66 15.37 -3.74
N LEU A 17 12.52 14.71 -3.56
CA LEU A 17 12.00 14.30 -2.24
C LEU A 17 12.57 12.97 -1.75
N LYS A 18 13.22 12.16 -2.60
CA LYS A 18 13.76 10.84 -2.21
C LYS A 18 14.75 10.92 -1.05
N PRO A 19 15.70 11.89 -0.99
CA PRO A 19 16.61 12.00 0.16
C PRO A 19 15.87 12.28 1.47
N LEU A 20 14.86 13.15 1.45
CA LEU A 20 14.02 13.43 2.62
C LEU A 20 13.28 12.18 3.07
N PHE A 21 12.68 11.45 2.13
CA PHE A 21 11.98 10.19 2.40
C PHE A 21 12.89 9.12 2.98
N TYR A 22 14.14 9.06 2.53
CA TYR A 22 15.09 8.06 3.01
C TYR A 22 15.47 8.32 4.48
N LEU A 23 15.63 9.58 4.87
CA LEU A 23 15.95 9.95 6.26
C LEU A 23 14.75 9.84 7.20
N ASN A 24 13.53 9.99 6.70
CA ASN A 24 12.29 10.10 7.50
C ASN A 24 11.24 9.08 7.06
N GLN A 25 11.63 7.81 6.98
CA GLN A 25 10.80 6.77 6.35
C GLN A 25 9.40 6.69 6.95
N ARG A 26 9.26 6.67 8.28
CA ARG A 26 7.97 6.50 8.94
C ARG A 26 7.02 7.66 8.63
N GLU A 27 7.52 8.89 8.78
CA GLU A 27 6.79 10.13 8.62
C GLU A 27 6.45 10.36 7.14
N CYS A 28 7.43 10.25 6.26
CA CYS A 28 7.24 10.47 4.82
C CYS A 28 6.37 9.39 4.17
N TYR A 29 6.53 8.11 4.53
CA TYR A 29 5.62 7.07 4.03
C TYR A 29 4.21 7.25 4.58
N GLY A 30 4.08 7.63 5.86
CA GLY A 30 2.79 7.96 6.48
C GLY A 30 2.10 9.13 5.76
N MET A 31 2.83 10.21 5.47
CA MET A 31 2.35 11.34 4.67
C MET A 31 1.95 10.92 3.26
N LEU A 32 2.75 10.07 2.60
CA LEU A 32 2.46 9.59 1.26
C LEU A 32 1.14 8.79 1.21
N PHE A 33 0.90 7.91 2.18
CA PHE A 33 -0.38 7.23 2.34
C PHE A 33 -1.53 8.21 2.57
N ALA A 34 -1.40 9.10 3.54
CA ALA A 34 -2.46 10.04 3.90
C ALA A 34 -2.81 10.99 2.75
N ALA A 35 -1.80 11.52 2.06
CA ALA A 35 -1.99 12.46 0.97
C ALA A 35 -2.62 11.80 -0.25
N SER A 36 -2.16 10.60 -0.63
CA SER A 36 -2.75 9.87 -1.77
C SER A 36 -4.20 9.47 -1.48
N ALA A 37 -4.51 8.99 -0.26
CA ALA A 37 -5.87 8.60 0.10
C ALA A 37 -6.82 9.81 0.16
N LEU A 38 -6.37 10.93 0.72
CA LEU A 38 -7.15 12.17 0.76
C LEU A 38 -7.34 12.76 -0.65
N ALA A 39 -6.35 12.65 -1.53
CA ALA A 39 -6.49 13.09 -2.92
C ALA A 39 -7.55 12.29 -3.67
N VAL A 40 -7.57 10.96 -3.49
CA VAL A 40 -8.63 10.09 -4.01
C VAL A 40 -9.98 10.49 -3.45
N LYS A 41 -10.09 10.69 -2.12
CA LYS A 41 -11.35 11.07 -1.47
C LYS A 41 -11.89 12.40 -2.01
N LYS A 42 -11.06 13.45 -2.03
CA LYS A 42 -11.42 14.77 -2.56
C LYS A 42 -11.83 14.73 -4.03
N ALA A 43 -11.18 13.90 -4.83
CA ALA A 43 -11.51 13.77 -6.24
C ALA A 43 -12.82 12.98 -6.44
N ALA A 44 -13.02 11.89 -5.70
CA ALA A 44 -14.24 11.09 -5.76
C ALA A 44 -15.48 11.88 -5.33
N SER A 45 -15.36 12.70 -4.27
CA SER A 45 -16.45 13.50 -3.73
C SER A 45 -16.80 14.74 -4.56
N ASN A 46 -16.03 15.05 -5.61
CA ASN A 46 -16.33 16.20 -6.46
C ASN A 46 -17.54 15.88 -7.36
N PRO A 47 -18.65 16.64 -7.29
CA PRO A 47 -19.85 16.40 -8.10
C PRO A 47 -19.60 16.54 -9.61
N THR A 48 -18.61 17.33 -10.02
CA THR A 48 -18.21 17.44 -11.44
C THR A 48 -17.46 16.22 -11.96
N PHE A 49 -17.03 15.32 -11.06
CA PHE A 49 -16.40 14.05 -11.40
C PHE A 49 -17.35 12.88 -11.15
N LEU A 50 -17.46 12.41 -9.90
CA LEU A 50 -18.31 11.27 -9.54
C LEU A 50 -19.29 11.61 -8.41
N GLY A 51 -18.93 12.50 -7.49
CA GLY A 51 -19.82 12.97 -6.43
C GLY A 51 -20.10 11.96 -5.32
N VAL A 52 -19.16 11.06 -5.01
CA VAL A 52 -19.36 9.94 -4.09
C VAL A 52 -18.41 9.91 -2.90
N ASP A 53 -18.84 9.31 -1.80
CA ASP A 53 -17.94 8.82 -0.76
C ASP A 53 -17.31 7.50 -1.20
N GLY A 54 -16.07 7.60 -1.68
CA GLY A 54 -15.27 6.48 -2.14
C GLY A 54 -14.41 5.85 -1.05
N GLY A 55 -13.54 4.93 -1.47
CA GLY A 55 -12.55 4.33 -0.60
C GLY A 55 -11.42 3.70 -1.39
N CYS A 56 -10.40 3.24 -0.70
CA CYS A 56 -9.31 2.52 -1.36
C CYS A 56 -8.59 1.56 -0.41
N LEU A 57 -7.95 0.57 -1.02
CA LEU A 57 -6.89 -0.20 -0.43
C LEU A 57 -5.56 0.33 -0.99
N SER A 58 -4.64 0.71 -0.12
CA SER A 58 -3.33 1.26 -0.46
C SER A 58 -2.21 0.30 -0.06
N VAL A 59 -1.19 0.16 -0.90
CA VAL A 59 0.01 -0.66 -0.66
C VAL A 59 1.26 0.15 -0.95
N LEU A 60 2.17 0.25 0.02
CA LEU A 60 3.47 0.92 -0.15
C LEU A 60 4.49 0.00 -0.80
N HIS A 61 5.14 0.54 -1.84
CA HIS A 61 6.31 -0.03 -2.50
C HIS A 61 7.46 0.97 -2.41
N THR A 62 8.70 0.51 -2.21
CA THR A 62 9.88 1.36 -2.02
C THR A 62 10.98 1.14 -3.05
N TRP A 63 10.73 0.33 -4.07
CA TRP A 63 11.72 -0.10 -5.06
C TRP A 63 11.21 0.02 -6.50
N GLY A 64 12.14 0.28 -7.43
CA GLY A 64 11.93 0.00 -8.86
C GLY A 64 12.40 -1.41 -9.24
N GLN A 65 12.23 -1.78 -10.51
CA GLN A 65 12.73 -3.08 -10.99
C GLN A 65 14.25 -3.21 -10.83
N ALA A 66 15.02 -2.13 -10.92
CA ALA A 66 16.47 -2.15 -10.72
C ALA A 66 16.91 -2.05 -9.24
N LEU A 67 15.99 -2.25 -8.29
CA LEU A 67 16.21 -2.09 -6.83
C LEU A 67 16.68 -0.70 -6.43
N ASN A 68 16.36 0.31 -7.24
CA ASN A 68 16.57 1.70 -6.89
C ASN A 68 15.49 2.16 -5.91
N TYR A 69 15.86 3.00 -4.94
CA TYR A 69 14.91 3.58 -4.00
C TYR A 69 13.86 4.43 -4.73
N HIS A 70 12.62 3.98 -4.63
CA HIS A 70 11.48 4.55 -5.35
C HIS A 70 10.21 4.34 -4.54
N PRO A 71 9.98 5.13 -3.48
CA PRO A 71 8.74 5.07 -2.70
C PRO A 71 7.54 5.51 -3.55
N HIS A 72 6.52 4.66 -3.59
CA HIS A 72 5.27 4.88 -4.31
C HIS A 72 4.13 4.06 -3.68
N ILE A 73 2.89 4.50 -3.91
CA ILE A 73 1.69 3.79 -3.44
C ILE A 73 0.96 3.21 -4.63
N HIS A 74 0.66 1.91 -4.56
CA HIS A 74 -0.37 1.29 -5.38
C HIS A 74 -1.70 1.32 -4.64
N MET A 75 -2.74 1.83 -5.30
CA MET A 75 -4.09 1.85 -4.78
C MET A 75 -5.03 1.03 -5.64
N LEU A 76 -5.87 0.26 -4.98
CA LEU A 76 -7.09 -0.31 -5.55
C LEU A 76 -8.27 0.52 -5.09
N ILE A 77 -8.97 1.09 -6.05
CA ILE A 77 -10.10 1.98 -5.81
C ILE A 77 -11.34 1.34 -6.42
N PRO A 78 -12.41 1.07 -5.66
CA PRO A 78 -13.68 0.62 -6.20
C PRO A 78 -14.15 1.56 -7.32
N ALA A 79 -14.70 1.00 -8.39
CA ALA A 79 -15.26 1.77 -9.50
C ALA A 79 -16.65 2.32 -9.14
N GLY A 80 -16.72 3.09 -8.07
CA GLY A 80 -17.95 3.65 -7.50
C GLY A 80 -17.79 4.00 -6.03
N GLY A 81 -18.86 4.51 -5.45
CA GLY A 81 -18.96 4.83 -4.03
C GLY A 81 -20.41 5.08 -3.63
N LEU A 82 -20.60 5.45 -2.37
CA LEU A 82 -21.91 5.86 -1.86
C LEU A 82 -22.19 7.30 -2.30
N ASP A 83 -23.43 7.60 -2.69
CA ASP A 83 -23.89 8.98 -2.88
C ASP A 83 -23.88 9.79 -1.57
N PRO A 84 -24.10 11.13 -1.62
CA PRO A 84 -23.97 11.98 -0.43
C PRO A 84 -24.90 11.64 0.74
N ASP A 85 -26.11 11.14 0.48
CA ASP A 85 -27.05 10.68 1.51
C ASP A 85 -26.86 9.19 1.87
N GLN A 86 -25.99 8.47 1.15
CA GLN A 86 -25.62 7.07 1.36
C GLN A 86 -26.76 6.08 1.09
N MET A 87 -27.71 6.48 0.25
CA MET A 87 -28.87 5.67 -0.11
C MET A 87 -28.67 4.88 -1.40
N GLU A 88 -27.67 5.23 -2.22
CA GLU A 88 -27.38 4.54 -3.47
C GLU A 88 -25.88 4.24 -3.68
N TRP A 89 -25.62 3.16 -4.40
CA TRP A 89 -24.28 2.92 -4.96
C TRP A 89 -24.17 3.56 -6.34
N VAL A 90 -23.33 4.57 -6.47
CA VAL A 90 -23.07 5.23 -7.75
C VAL A 90 -21.85 4.59 -8.40
N ALA A 91 -22.08 3.87 -9.50
CA ALA A 91 -21.03 3.22 -10.25
C ALA A 91 -20.26 4.21 -11.15
N ALA A 92 -18.93 4.16 -11.10
CA ALA A 92 -18.07 4.90 -12.02
C ALA A 92 -18.12 4.27 -13.42
N ASN A 93 -17.91 5.07 -14.47
CA ASN A 93 -17.89 4.57 -15.84
C ASN A 93 -16.70 3.59 -16.08
N LYS A 94 -16.67 2.89 -17.23
CA LYS A 94 -15.64 1.88 -17.53
C LYS A 94 -14.19 2.42 -17.62
N LYS A 95 -14.03 3.69 -18.01
CA LYS A 95 -12.76 4.39 -18.30
C LYS A 95 -12.40 5.47 -17.28
N PHE A 96 -13.36 5.95 -16.49
CA PHE A 96 -13.27 7.24 -15.83
C PHE A 96 -13.71 7.11 -14.38
N PHE A 97 -12.73 7.21 -13.48
CA PHE A 97 -12.95 7.42 -12.06
C PHE A 97 -12.83 8.92 -11.76
N VAL A 98 -11.67 9.51 -12.09
CA VAL A 98 -11.39 10.95 -12.02
C VAL A 98 -10.32 11.31 -13.07
N PRO A 99 -10.22 12.57 -13.54
CA PRO A 99 -9.15 13.00 -14.44
C PRO A 99 -7.77 12.87 -13.77
N VAL A 100 -6.84 12.13 -14.39
CA VAL A 100 -5.49 11.90 -13.84
C VAL A 100 -4.75 13.21 -13.54
N LYS A 101 -4.87 14.21 -14.42
CA LYS A 101 -4.24 15.53 -14.23
C LYS A 101 -4.81 16.26 -13.02
N ALA A 102 -6.13 16.17 -12.78
CA ALA A 102 -6.74 16.76 -11.60
C ALA A 102 -6.28 16.04 -10.33
N LEU A 103 -6.30 14.71 -10.34
CA LEU A 103 -5.85 13.89 -9.21
C LEU A 103 -4.38 14.14 -8.86
N SER A 104 -3.51 14.29 -9.85
CA SER A 104 -2.10 14.67 -9.67
C SER A 104 -1.94 16.03 -9.00
N LYS A 105 -2.70 17.04 -9.44
CA LYS A 105 -2.69 18.38 -8.83
C LYS A 105 -3.19 18.37 -7.39
N ILE A 106 -4.30 17.66 -7.12
CA ILE A 106 -4.87 17.51 -5.77
C ILE A 106 -3.85 16.80 -4.87
N PHE A 107 -3.26 15.70 -5.34
CA PHE A 107 -2.24 14.97 -4.61
C PHE A 107 -1.03 15.83 -4.26
N ARG A 108 -0.48 16.57 -5.23
CA ARG A 108 0.62 17.51 -4.98
C ARG A 108 0.24 18.53 -3.91
N GLY A 109 -0.92 19.18 -4.03
CA GLY A 109 -1.38 20.19 -3.07
C GLY A 109 -1.49 19.62 -1.65
N VAL A 110 -2.20 18.51 -1.51
CA VAL A 110 -2.39 17.83 -0.22
C VAL A 110 -1.07 17.34 0.38
N PHE A 111 -0.19 16.78 -0.46
CA PHE A 111 1.11 16.31 0.01
C PHE A 111 1.96 17.48 0.52
N MET A 112 2.03 18.57 -0.25
CA MET A 112 2.82 19.74 0.13
C MET A 112 2.29 20.41 1.40
N GLU A 113 0.97 20.49 1.58
CA GLU A 113 0.35 20.96 2.82
C GLU A 113 0.84 20.16 4.03
N LYS A 114 0.79 18.81 3.94
CA LYS A 114 1.28 17.91 5.00
C LYS A 114 2.77 18.03 5.23
N LEU A 115 3.55 18.18 4.16
CA LEU A 115 4.99 18.36 4.25
C LEU A 115 5.33 19.66 4.99
N PHE A 116 4.66 20.77 4.67
CA PHE A 116 4.89 22.04 5.37
C PHE A 116 4.48 21.98 6.84
N GLN A 117 3.38 21.28 7.17
CA GLN A 117 3.00 21.04 8.57
C GLN A 117 4.08 20.24 9.32
N ALA A 118 4.60 19.18 8.71
CA ALA A 118 5.65 18.36 9.32
C ALA A 118 6.98 19.11 9.46
N LEU A 119 7.33 19.98 8.50
CA LEU A 119 8.50 20.86 8.59
C LEU A 119 8.34 21.90 9.70
N GLY A 120 7.19 22.56 9.79
CA GLY A 120 6.93 23.57 10.82
C GLY A 120 6.80 23.00 12.24
N ALA A 121 6.59 21.70 12.36
CA ALA A 121 6.57 20.98 13.64
C ALA A 121 7.90 20.26 13.96
N ASP A 122 8.96 20.52 13.18
CA ASP A 122 10.29 19.91 13.34
C ASP A 122 10.30 18.37 13.38
N LEU A 123 9.34 17.75 12.69
CA LEU A 123 9.19 16.28 12.66
C LEU A 123 10.14 15.59 11.67
N LEU A 124 10.91 16.36 10.89
CA LEU A 124 11.68 15.85 9.76
C LEU A 124 13.16 16.22 9.87
N ARG A 125 14.01 15.21 9.74
CA ARG A 125 15.44 15.37 9.53
C ARG A 125 15.73 15.83 8.10
N ILE A 126 16.24 17.04 7.97
CA ILE A 126 16.56 17.64 6.67
C ILE A 126 17.88 17.07 6.12
N PRO A 127 17.93 16.65 4.83
CA PRO A 127 19.17 16.23 4.21
C PRO A 127 20.19 17.39 4.14
N GLU A 128 21.39 17.20 4.69
CA GLU A 128 22.47 18.20 4.73
C GLU A 128 22.71 18.91 3.40
N LYS A 129 22.87 18.12 2.32
CA LYS A 129 23.11 18.62 0.96
C LYS A 129 21.97 19.47 0.38
N HIS A 130 20.78 19.45 0.99
CA HIS A 130 19.59 20.15 0.52
C HIS A 130 19.05 21.15 1.55
N LYS A 131 19.80 21.45 2.62
CA LYS A 131 19.35 22.36 3.69
C LYS A 131 18.77 23.67 3.18
N GLY A 132 19.43 24.33 2.23
CA GLY A 132 18.96 25.60 1.67
C GLY A 132 17.58 25.52 0.99
N MET A 133 17.24 24.38 0.37
CA MET A 133 15.92 24.19 -0.26
C MET A 133 14.81 24.07 0.79
N TYR A 134 15.07 23.36 1.90
CA TYR A 134 14.09 23.13 2.96
C TYR A 134 14.02 24.29 3.98
N ALA A 135 15.07 25.11 4.08
CA ALA A 135 15.11 26.28 4.94
C ALA A 135 14.19 27.42 4.46
N ALA A 136 13.83 27.44 3.18
CA ALA A 136 12.96 28.45 2.60
C ALA A 136 11.70 27.79 1.98
N PRO A 137 10.53 27.86 2.63
CA PRO A 137 9.29 27.25 2.14
C PRO A 137 8.94 27.63 0.70
N GLU A 138 9.22 28.86 0.29
CA GLU A 138 8.97 29.33 -1.08
C GLU A 138 9.86 28.65 -2.13
N LEU A 139 11.12 28.33 -1.80
CA LEU A 139 12.00 27.58 -2.71
C LEU A 139 11.52 26.14 -2.87
N LEU A 140 11.16 25.48 -1.75
CA LEU A 140 10.60 24.14 -1.78
C LEU A 140 9.28 24.08 -2.56
N LYS A 141 8.42 25.09 -2.38
CA LYS A 141 7.17 25.24 -3.13
C LYS A 141 7.46 25.43 -4.62
N LYS A 142 8.36 26.34 -4.98
CA LYS A 142 8.77 26.56 -6.38
C LYS A 142 9.29 25.27 -7.02
N GLU A 143 10.15 24.53 -6.32
CA GLU A 143 10.67 23.24 -6.79
C GLU A 143 9.53 22.22 -6.97
N ALA A 144 8.69 22.01 -5.95
CA ALA A 144 7.61 21.06 -5.99
C ALA A 144 6.58 21.33 -7.10
N TYR A 145 6.28 22.61 -7.37
CA TYR A 145 5.28 23.02 -8.35
C TYR A 145 5.82 23.14 -9.78
N SER A 146 7.14 23.26 -9.96
CA SER A 146 7.80 23.18 -11.27
C SER A 146 7.89 21.76 -11.81
N LYS A 147 7.81 20.73 -10.94
CA LYS A 147 7.83 19.33 -11.35
C LYS A 147 6.44 18.78 -11.65
N MET A 148 6.41 17.81 -12.56
CA MET A 148 5.27 16.92 -12.77
C MET A 148 5.24 15.87 -11.67
N TRP A 149 4.09 15.73 -11.01
CA TRP A 149 3.84 14.67 -10.02
C TRP A 149 3.14 13.52 -10.74
N HIS A 150 3.84 12.41 -10.94
CA HIS A 150 3.30 11.30 -11.71
C HIS A 150 2.29 10.51 -10.89
N VAL A 151 1.03 10.63 -11.31
CA VAL A 151 -0.06 9.73 -10.95
C VAL A 151 -0.42 8.94 -12.19
N TYR A 152 -0.48 7.62 -12.06
CA TYR A 152 -0.81 6.74 -13.16
C TYR A 152 -2.08 5.96 -12.83
N ILE A 153 -3.03 5.87 -13.76
CA ILE A 153 -4.21 5.03 -13.63
C ILE A 153 -4.12 3.92 -14.68
N LYS A 154 -4.07 2.68 -14.23
CA LYS A 154 -4.15 1.50 -15.09
C LYS A 154 -5.61 1.09 -15.28
N LYS A 155 -5.88 0.47 -16.45
CA LYS A 155 -7.18 -0.09 -16.81
C LYS A 155 -7.72 -1.00 -15.71
N THR A 156 -9.04 -0.95 -15.54
CA THR A 156 -9.77 -1.61 -14.46
C THR A 156 -9.61 -3.13 -14.45
N PHE A 157 -9.56 -3.70 -13.25
CA PHE A 157 -9.74 -5.14 -13.05
C PHE A 157 -11.21 -5.50 -13.26
N LYS A 158 -11.48 -6.64 -13.92
CA LYS A 158 -12.85 -7.07 -14.24
C LYS A 158 -13.65 -7.50 -13.00
N GLY A 159 -13.02 -7.66 -11.83
CA GLY A 159 -13.69 -8.00 -10.57
C GLY A 159 -12.74 -8.23 -9.41
N ALA A 160 -13.30 -8.54 -8.24
CA ALA A 160 -12.56 -8.69 -6.98
C ALA A 160 -11.43 -9.73 -7.05
N ASN A 161 -11.63 -10.89 -7.69
CA ASN A 161 -10.61 -11.95 -7.76
C ASN A 161 -9.33 -11.49 -8.48
N GLN A 162 -9.46 -10.72 -9.57
CA GLN A 162 -8.29 -10.15 -10.26
C GLN A 162 -7.60 -9.09 -9.41
N ALA A 163 -8.37 -8.31 -8.66
CA ALA A 163 -7.84 -7.35 -7.70
C ALA A 163 -7.12 -8.07 -6.54
N VAL A 164 -7.62 -9.21 -6.05
CA VAL A 164 -6.93 -10.06 -5.05
C VAL A 164 -5.63 -10.65 -5.61
N GLY A 165 -5.67 -11.24 -6.81
CA GLY A 165 -4.45 -11.76 -7.46
C GLY A 165 -3.43 -10.66 -7.81
N TYR A 166 -3.92 -9.44 -8.02
CA TYR A 166 -3.06 -8.26 -8.04
C TYR A 166 -2.45 -8.01 -6.66
N LEU A 167 -3.25 -7.87 -5.59
CA LEU A 167 -2.76 -7.67 -4.22
C LEU A 167 -1.70 -8.69 -3.81
N GLY A 168 -1.96 -9.98 -4.01
CA GLY A 168 -1.03 -11.05 -3.60
C GLY A 168 0.40 -10.85 -4.16
N ARG A 169 0.54 -10.28 -5.36
CA ARG A 169 1.85 -9.97 -5.94
C ARG A 169 2.56 -8.79 -5.29
N TYR A 170 1.82 -7.86 -4.67
CA TYR A 170 2.34 -6.61 -4.09
C TYR A 170 2.45 -6.68 -2.56
N THR A 171 1.70 -7.57 -1.92
CA THR A 171 1.71 -7.81 -0.48
C THR A 171 2.85 -8.76 -0.08
N HIS A 172 2.98 -9.91 -0.76
CA HIS A 172 3.93 -10.97 -0.39
C HIS A 172 5.31 -10.85 -1.02
N ARG A 173 5.46 -10.11 -2.13
CA ARG A 173 6.77 -9.95 -2.76
C ARG A 173 7.55 -8.82 -2.08
N VAL A 174 8.77 -9.15 -1.69
CA VAL A 174 9.81 -8.21 -1.26
C VAL A 174 10.35 -7.47 -2.50
N ALA A 175 11.43 -6.70 -2.35
CA ALA A 175 12.01 -5.88 -3.41
C ALA A 175 12.36 -6.67 -4.69
N ILE A 176 12.72 -7.95 -4.56
CA ILE A 176 13.03 -8.86 -5.66
C ILE A 176 12.45 -10.25 -5.38
N SER A 177 12.07 -10.97 -6.45
CA SER A 177 11.65 -12.38 -6.35
C SER A 177 12.80 -13.31 -6.73
N ASN A 178 12.85 -14.50 -6.14
CA ASN A 178 13.90 -15.50 -6.42
C ASN A 178 14.02 -15.79 -7.93
N SER A 179 12.90 -15.87 -8.64
CA SER A 179 12.87 -16.09 -10.10
C SER A 179 13.55 -14.99 -10.93
N ARG A 180 13.87 -13.83 -10.34
CA ARG A 180 14.61 -12.76 -11.00
C ARG A 180 16.11 -12.86 -10.75
N ILE A 181 16.55 -13.55 -9.71
CA ILE A 181 17.97 -13.81 -9.43
C ILE A 181 18.40 -14.92 -10.39
N LEU A 182 19.36 -14.61 -11.26
CA LEU A 182 19.83 -15.50 -12.32
C LEU A 182 21.08 -16.27 -11.88
N ALA A 183 21.99 -15.61 -11.16
CA ALA A 183 23.19 -16.22 -10.62
C ALA A 183 23.72 -15.43 -9.42
N PHE A 184 24.43 -16.12 -8.55
CA PHE A 184 25.20 -15.57 -7.45
C PHE A 184 26.52 -16.34 -7.35
N GLY A 185 27.64 -15.64 -7.38
CA GLY A 185 28.99 -16.22 -7.44
C GLY A 185 30.04 -15.14 -7.67
N ASP A 186 31.30 -15.42 -7.35
CA ASP A 186 32.44 -14.52 -7.59
C ASP A 186 32.26 -13.11 -7.00
N GLY A 187 31.55 -13.02 -5.86
CA GLY A 187 31.25 -11.74 -5.21
C GLY A 187 30.21 -10.87 -5.94
N THR A 188 29.49 -11.41 -6.92
CA THR A 188 28.47 -10.69 -7.71
C THR A 188 27.10 -11.35 -7.67
N VAL A 189 26.07 -10.56 -7.95
CA VAL A 189 24.68 -11.01 -8.12
C VAL A 189 24.19 -10.57 -9.50
N LYS A 190 23.74 -11.53 -10.31
CA LYS A 190 23.09 -11.29 -11.60
C LYS A 190 21.58 -11.42 -11.44
N PHE A 191 20.83 -10.42 -11.86
CA PHE A 191 19.38 -10.48 -11.84
C PHE A 191 18.72 -9.81 -13.05
N ARG A 192 17.56 -10.35 -13.42
CA ARG A 192 16.73 -9.84 -14.51
C ARG A 192 15.94 -8.63 -14.06
N TRP A 193 15.93 -7.55 -14.85
CA TRP A 193 15.09 -6.37 -14.63
C TRP A 193 14.42 -5.94 -15.93
N LYS A 194 13.28 -5.26 -15.82
CA LYS A 194 12.60 -4.66 -16.97
C LYS A 194 13.01 -3.19 -17.08
N ASP A 195 13.59 -2.83 -18.22
CA ASP A 195 13.81 -1.43 -18.56
C ASP A 195 12.50 -0.85 -19.09
N TYR A 196 11.95 0.14 -18.37
CA TYR A 196 10.70 0.76 -18.75
C TYR A 196 10.85 1.78 -19.89
N ARG A 197 12.08 2.17 -20.25
CA ARG A 197 12.33 3.10 -21.36
C ARG A 197 12.10 2.43 -22.70
N ASP A 198 12.52 1.17 -22.85
CA ASP A 198 12.35 0.38 -24.08
C ASP A 198 11.41 -0.82 -23.91
N GLY A 199 10.94 -1.07 -22.69
CA GLY A 199 10.02 -2.16 -22.36
C GLY A 199 10.67 -3.56 -22.34
N LYS A 200 11.99 -3.67 -22.52
CA LYS A 200 12.69 -4.95 -22.65
C LYS A 200 13.17 -5.48 -21.32
N SER A 201 13.27 -6.80 -21.22
CA SER A 201 13.92 -7.45 -20.09
C SER A 201 15.43 -7.51 -20.33
N LYS A 202 16.21 -7.04 -19.36
CA LYS A 202 17.68 -7.00 -19.38
C LYS A 202 18.24 -7.69 -18.15
N THR A 203 19.52 -8.03 -18.19
CA THR A 203 20.28 -8.55 -17.03
C THR A 203 21.10 -7.42 -16.42
N MET A 204 21.10 -7.32 -15.10
CA MET A 204 21.96 -6.43 -14.32
C MET A 204 22.87 -7.30 -13.45
N GLU A 205 24.14 -6.92 -13.40
CA GLU A 205 25.15 -7.53 -12.55
C GLU A 205 25.64 -6.46 -11.58
N LEU A 206 25.66 -6.78 -10.28
CA LEU A 206 26.15 -5.89 -9.23
C LEU A 206 27.10 -6.66 -8.32
N PRO A 207 28.10 -5.99 -7.72
CA PRO A 207 28.79 -6.52 -6.55
C PRO A 207 27.78 -6.88 -5.46
N GLY A 208 28.02 -7.97 -4.74
CA GLY A 208 27.13 -8.45 -3.68
C GLY A 208 26.83 -7.38 -2.62
N ALA A 209 27.84 -6.59 -2.25
CA ALA A 209 27.67 -5.47 -1.32
C ALA A 209 26.71 -4.38 -1.85
N GLU A 210 26.77 -4.04 -3.14
CA GLU A 210 25.87 -3.05 -3.75
C GLU A 210 24.45 -3.62 -3.88
N PHE A 211 24.31 -4.91 -4.20
CA PHE A 211 23.01 -5.59 -4.19
C PHE A 211 22.38 -5.55 -2.80
N THR A 212 23.14 -5.91 -1.75
CA THR A 212 22.69 -5.85 -0.35
C THR A 212 22.34 -4.43 0.06
N ARG A 213 23.18 -3.44 -0.26
CA ARG A 213 22.91 -2.02 0.03
C ARG A 213 21.61 -1.55 -0.63
N ARG A 214 21.32 -1.96 -1.86
CA ARG A 214 20.04 -1.65 -2.52
C ARG A 214 18.87 -2.35 -1.85
N PHE A 215 19.01 -3.65 -1.57
CA PHE A 215 17.96 -4.44 -0.92
C PHE A 215 17.56 -3.86 0.44
N MET A 216 18.55 -3.48 1.27
CA MET A 216 18.32 -2.94 2.61
C MET A 216 17.54 -1.62 2.61
N GLN A 217 17.56 -0.84 1.52
CA GLN A 217 16.75 0.39 1.40
C GLN A 217 15.24 0.13 1.38
N HIS A 218 14.84 -1.14 1.26
CA HIS A 218 13.44 -1.55 1.15
C HIS A 218 12.89 -2.22 2.40
N ILE A 219 13.73 -2.38 3.43
CA ILE A 219 13.30 -2.82 4.75
C ILE A 219 12.52 -1.65 5.38
N LEU A 220 11.25 -1.90 5.73
CA LEU A 220 10.39 -0.89 6.32
C LEU A 220 10.69 -0.71 7.82
N PRO A 221 10.41 0.47 8.39
CA PRO A 221 10.51 0.65 9.84
C PRO A 221 9.68 -0.39 10.60
N SER A 222 10.16 -0.80 11.78
CA SER A 222 9.46 -1.77 12.62
C SER A 222 8.02 -1.32 12.95
N GLY A 223 7.07 -2.24 12.88
CA GLY A 223 5.64 -1.94 13.11
C GLY A 223 4.98 -1.05 12.04
N PHE A 224 5.64 -0.81 10.89
CA PHE A 224 5.06 0.01 9.84
C PHE A 224 4.11 -0.81 8.95
N TYR A 225 2.83 -0.47 8.97
CA TYR A 225 1.81 -1.12 8.13
C TYR A 225 1.95 -0.74 6.64
N LYS A 226 2.41 -1.71 5.85
CA LYS A 226 2.58 -1.62 4.38
C LYS A 226 1.26 -1.56 3.61
N ILE A 227 0.16 -2.06 4.19
CA ILE A 227 -1.17 -2.10 3.56
C ILE A 227 -2.12 -1.32 4.45
N ARG A 228 -2.91 -0.42 3.85
CA ARG A 228 -3.86 0.43 4.58
C ARG A 228 -5.17 0.55 3.82
N TYR A 229 -6.26 0.69 4.56
CA TYR A 229 -7.60 0.83 4.00
C TYR A 229 -8.21 2.19 4.39
N TYR A 230 -8.90 2.82 3.44
CA TYR A 230 -9.45 4.17 3.59
C TYR A 230 -10.88 4.28 3.07
N GLY A 231 -11.61 5.29 3.57
CA GLY A 231 -12.98 5.60 3.16
C GLY A 231 -13.95 4.48 3.48
N ILE A 232 -14.84 4.15 2.54
CA ILE A 232 -15.78 3.02 2.67
C ILE A 232 -15.07 1.68 2.91
N MET A 233 -13.79 1.56 2.54
CA MET A 233 -13.00 0.34 2.74
C MET A 233 -12.29 0.28 4.10
N SER A 234 -12.30 1.36 4.89
CA SER A 234 -11.59 1.40 6.17
C SER A 234 -12.12 0.36 7.15
N SER A 235 -11.25 -0.14 8.04
CA SER A 235 -11.64 -1.10 9.08
C SER A 235 -12.70 -0.54 10.02
N ALA A 236 -12.64 0.77 10.32
CA ALA A 236 -13.66 1.47 11.11
C ALA A 236 -15.04 1.45 10.43
N ASN A 237 -15.09 1.43 9.10
CA ASN A 237 -16.33 1.36 8.33
C ASN A 237 -16.72 -0.07 7.92
N SER A 238 -16.01 -1.08 8.45
CA SER A 238 -16.21 -2.47 8.03
C SER A 238 -17.58 -3.03 8.40
N LYS A 239 -18.25 -2.49 9.42
CA LYS A 239 -19.61 -2.88 9.87
C LYS A 239 -20.67 -1.80 9.64
N THR A 240 -20.33 -0.75 8.87
CA THR A 240 -21.22 0.38 8.57
C THR A 240 -21.28 0.55 7.06
N LYS A 241 -20.52 1.51 6.50
CA LYS A 241 -20.53 1.83 5.06
C LYS A 241 -20.22 0.63 4.18
N MET A 242 -19.35 -0.29 4.63
CA MET A 242 -19.06 -1.50 3.87
C MET A 242 -20.30 -2.40 3.74
N ASP A 243 -21.08 -2.56 4.81
CA ASP A 243 -22.31 -3.36 4.79
C ASP A 243 -23.39 -2.68 3.96
N ASP A 244 -23.50 -1.34 4.05
CA ASP A 244 -24.36 -0.56 3.15
C ASP A 244 -23.98 -0.77 1.69
N CYS A 245 -22.68 -0.76 1.35
CA CYS A 245 -22.25 -1.05 -0.01
C CYS A 245 -22.70 -2.44 -0.48
N PHE A 246 -22.59 -3.48 0.36
CA PHE A 246 -23.06 -4.83 -0.01
C PHE A 246 -24.58 -4.89 -0.19
N ARG A 247 -25.33 -4.26 0.72
CA ARG A 247 -26.80 -4.15 0.65
C ARG A 247 -27.24 -3.45 -0.63
N LEU A 248 -26.64 -2.29 -0.94
CA LEU A 248 -26.98 -1.47 -2.12
C LEU A 248 -26.54 -2.12 -3.43
N LEU A 249 -25.48 -2.92 -3.41
CA LEU A 249 -25.07 -3.73 -4.57
C LEU A 249 -25.94 -4.98 -4.76
N ASN A 250 -26.84 -5.28 -3.82
CA ASN A 250 -27.63 -6.52 -3.77
C ASN A 250 -26.77 -7.78 -3.87
N VAL A 251 -25.64 -7.79 -3.16
CA VAL A 251 -24.74 -8.94 -3.09
C VAL A 251 -24.51 -9.33 -1.65
N ALA A 252 -24.67 -10.62 -1.36
CA ALA A 252 -24.34 -11.16 -0.06
C ALA A 252 -22.85 -10.95 0.23
N ARG A 253 -22.56 -10.42 1.41
CA ARG A 253 -21.18 -10.32 1.88
C ARG A 253 -20.67 -11.74 2.16
N PHE A 254 -19.54 -12.09 1.54
CA PHE A 254 -18.86 -13.33 1.89
C PHE A 254 -18.39 -13.26 3.34
N ILE A 255 -18.90 -14.19 4.12
CA ILE A 255 -18.46 -14.48 5.47
C ILE A 255 -17.34 -15.52 5.36
N SER A 256 -16.24 -15.31 6.07
CA SER A 256 -15.13 -16.26 6.12
C SER A 256 -15.63 -17.62 6.59
N PHE A 257 -15.18 -18.71 5.96
CA PHE A 257 -15.40 -20.07 6.45
C PHE A 257 -14.99 -20.23 7.92
N TYR A 258 -13.94 -19.50 8.31
CA TYR A 258 -13.40 -19.47 9.67
C TYR A 258 -14.11 -18.50 10.63
N GLN A 259 -15.27 -17.95 10.27
CA GLN A 259 -15.97 -17.05 11.19
C GLN A 259 -16.40 -17.79 12.45
N GLY A 260 -16.09 -17.23 13.62
CA GLY A 260 -16.44 -17.82 14.92
C GLY A 260 -15.35 -18.74 15.48
N LEU A 261 -14.37 -19.12 14.65
CA LEU A 261 -13.19 -19.84 15.10
C LEU A 261 -12.16 -18.90 15.73
N SER A 262 -11.54 -19.35 16.80
CA SER A 262 -10.30 -18.82 17.34
C SER A 262 -9.16 -18.98 16.34
N THR A 263 -8.10 -18.19 16.50
CA THR A 263 -6.89 -18.31 15.67
C THR A 263 -6.32 -19.73 15.69
N TYR A 264 -6.45 -20.44 16.81
CA TYR A 264 -5.90 -21.79 16.98
C TYR A 264 -6.69 -22.83 16.20
N GLU A 265 -8.02 -22.82 16.29
CA GLU A 265 -8.88 -23.70 15.49
C GLU A 265 -8.62 -23.51 13.98
N ILE A 266 -8.42 -22.26 13.55
CA ILE A 266 -8.07 -21.95 12.15
C ILE A 266 -6.72 -22.59 11.78
N LEU A 267 -5.72 -22.47 12.64
CA LEU A 267 -4.40 -23.03 12.37
C LEU A 267 -4.42 -24.56 12.37
N GLU A 268 -5.17 -25.17 13.28
CA GLU A 268 -5.36 -26.61 13.34
C GLU A 268 -6.04 -27.14 12.07
N GLU A 269 -7.10 -26.47 11.60
CA GLU A 269 -7.79 -26.82 10.35
C GLU A 269 -6.86 -26.68 9.12
N ILE A 270 -6.06 -25.60 9.06
CA ILE A 270 -5.13 -25.36 7.94
C ILE A 270 -3.97 -26.36 7.95
N LEU A 271 -3.43 -26.70 9.12
CA LEU A 271 -2.25 -27.54 9.25
C LEU A 271 -2.60 -29.03 9.38
N GLY A 272 -3.86 -29.37 9.63
CA GLY A 272 -4.34 -30.73 9.82
C GLY A 272 -3.80 -31.39 11.09
N ARG A 273 -3.43 -30.61 12.11
CA ARG A 273 -2.87 -31.11 13.38
C ARG A 273 -3.10 -30.14 14.54
N ASP A 274 -3.33 -30.68 15.73
CA ASP A 274 -3.38 -29.91 16.97
C ASP A 274 -1.98 -29.33 17.27
N LEU A 275 -1.87 -28.00 17.23
CA LEU A 275 -0.63 -27.28 17.52
C LEU A 275 -0.18 -27.37 18.97
N PHE A 276 -1.08 -27.75 19.88
CA PHE A 276 -0.82 -27.93 21.28
C PHE A 276 -0.54 -29.38 21.66
N MET A 277 -0.69 -30.33 20.75
CA MET A 277 -0.29 -31.71 21.02
C MET A 277 1.23 -31.78 21.22
N CYS A 278 1.65 -32.41 22.31
CA CYS A 278 3.05 -32.63 22.63
C CYS A 278 3.68 -33.55 21.58
N GLY A 279 4.67 -33.04 20.86
CA GLY A 279 5.40 -33.80 19.84
C GLY A 279 6.18 -35.00 20.38
N ASP A 280 6.46 -35.03 21.68
CA ASP A 280 7.23 -36.12 22.31
C ASP A 280 6.34 -37.28 22.77
N CYS A 281 5.21 -37.01 23.44
CA CYS A 281 4.35 -38.06 24.00
C CYS A 281 3.09 -38.36 23.18
N GLY A 282 2.70 -37.49 22.24
CA GLY A 282 1.55 -37.69 21.34
C GLY A 282 0.16 -37.67 22.00
N THR A 283 0.08 -37.55 23.33
CA THR A 283 -1.18 -37.55 24.09
C THR A 283 -1.34 -36.34 25.00
N GLY A 284 -0.24 -35.71 25.41
CA GLY A 284 -0.26 -34.48 26.21
C GLY A 284 -0.63 -33.26 25.38
N ARG A 285 -1.39 -32.33 25.96
CA ARG A 285 -1.76 -31.05 25.33
C ARG A 285 -1.11 -29.90 26.10
N MET A 286 -0.39 -29.04 25.39
CA MET A 286 0.25 -27.84 25.92
C MET A 286 -0.83 -26.83 26.32
N VAL A 287 -0.75 -26.35 27.55
CA VAL A 287 -1.64 -25.32 28.10
C VAL A 287 -0.82 -24.07 28.40
N TYR A 288 -1.41 -22.88 28.21
CA TYR A 288 -0.76 -21.61 28.55
C TYR A 288 -1.18 -21.16 29.96
N GLY A 289 -0.20 -20.83 30.80
CA GLY A 289 -0.44 -20.34 32.16
C GLY A 289 0.82 -19.73 32.78
N LEU A 290 0.63 -18.86 33.78
CA LEU A 290 1.73 -18.40 34.62
C LEU A 290 2.21 -19.54 35.52
N ALA A 291 3.50 -19.56 35.86
CA ALA A 291 4.05 -20.56 36.77
C ALA A 291 3.27 -20.56 38.09
N GLY A 292 2.66 -21.70 38.45
CA GLY A 292 1.87 -21.87 39.67
C GLY A 292 0.34 -21.79 39.50
N GLU A 293 -0.17 -21.52 38.29
CA GLU A 293 -1.61 -21.56 38.00
C GLU A 293 -1.97 -22.77 37.12
N LYS A 294 -3.21 -23.27 37.24
CA LYS A 294 -3.75 -24.22 36.25
C LYS A 294 -3.81 -23.51 34.91
N GLY A 295 -3.08 -24.02 33.92
CA GLY A 295 -3.09 -23.51 32.56
C GLY A 295 -4.51 -23.52 31.98
N ARG A 296 -4.80 -22.54 31.12
CA ARG A 296 -6.09 -22.43 30.42
C ARG A 296 -5.95 -23.06 29.04
N ASP A 297 -7.09 -23.50 28.49
CA ASP A 297 -7.16 -23.83 27.06
C ASP A 297 -6.85 -22.54 26.28
N PRO A 298 -5.88 -22.56 25.35
CA PRO A 298 -5.47 -21.40 24.56
C PRO A 298 -6.61 -20.73 23.76
#